data_AF-A0A3Q7Y7A2-F1
#
_entry.id   AF-A0A3Q7Y7A2-F1
#
_cell.length_a   1.000
_cell.length_b   1.000
_cell.length_c   1.000
_cell.angle_alpha   90.00
_cell.angle_beta   90.00
_cell.angle_gamma   90.00
#
_symmetry.space_group_name_H-M   'P 1'
#
loop_
_entity.id
_entity.type
_entity.pdbx_description
1 polymer ?
#
loop_
_entity_poly.entity_id
_entity_poly.type
_entity_poly.pdbx_seq_one_letter_code
_entity_poly.pdbx_strand_id
1 'polypeptide(L)'
;MILIDVCFRLYLNSVTIRSGSVLIQDYEENTHQKLLLRDLNPLHDIINQDDYKEKYFKSVIPLGLKYAEVTGLIFCGKLQEIIFHGEVDNLEAQHRYLTWRAEKDPRQGVLKKLIGDTLAKDLLRSFLFNGVNELGSKKFHDYFPHYNGEEGSLNKKGGIIGKSFENRPWDARGEFLGR
;
A
#
# COMPACT_ATOMS: atom_id res chain seq x y z
N MET A 1 13.84 -30.65 10.52
CA MET A 1 14.54 -29.48 9.95
C MET A 1 13.56 -28.67 9.10
N ILE A 2 12.48 -28.17 9.71
CA ILE A 2 11.36 -27.45 9.06
C ILE A 2 11.33 -26.01 9.61
N LEU A 3 12.51 -25.46 9.90
CA LEU A 3 12.69 -24.14 10.49
C LEU A 3 13.21 -23.09 9.50
N ILE A 4 13.41 -23.45 8.23
CA ILE A 4 14.17 -22.64 7.26
C ILE A 4 13.33 -22.17 6.05
N ASP A 5 12.15 -22.75 5.79
CA ASP A 5 11.22 -22.25 4.77
C ASP A 5 10.15 -21.28 5.32
N VAL A 6 10.25 -20.91 6.60
CA VAL A 6 9.46 -19.82 7.23
C VAL A 6 10.08 -18.44 6.90
N CYS A 7 11.16 -18.42 6.11
CA CYS A 7 11.64 -17.22 5.46
C CYS A 7 10.68 -16.82 4.33
N PHE A 8 9.53 -16.25 4.72
CA PHE A 8 8.92 -15.15 4.00
C PHE A 8 10.06 -14.26 3.49
N ARG A 9 10.42 -14.37 2.21
CA ARG A 9 11.30 -13.42 1.54
C ARG A 9 10.50 -12.13 1.38
N LEU A 10 10.33 -11.40 2.49
CA LEU A 10 9.96 -10.01 2.50
C LEU A 10 11.14 -9.23 1.91
N TYR A 11 11.25 -9.22 0.58
CA TYR A 11 12.00 -8.17 -0.11
C TYR A 11 11.17 -6.89 -0.07
N LEU A 12 10.96 -6.35 1.14
CA LEU A 12 10.51 -4.98 1.31
C LEU A 12 11.75 -4.09 1.24
N ASN A 13 12.28 -3.92 0.04
CA ASN A 13 13.02 -2.70 -0.23
C ASN A 13 11.97 -1.61 -0.43
N SER A 14 11.56 -0.93 0.64
CA SER A 14 11.05 0.43 0.47
C SER A 14 12.23 1.28 0.00
N VAL A 15 12.54 1.20 -1.30
CA VAL A 15 13.42 2.18 -1.92
C VAL A 15 12.58 3.44 -1.96
N THR A 16 12.83 4.34 -1.01
CA THR A 16 12.49 5.75 -1.18
C THR A 16 13.30 6.22 -2.38
N ILE A 17 12.71 6.14 -3.56
CA ILE A 17 13.27 6.86 -4.70
C ILE A 17 13.13 8.32 -4.30
N ARG A 18 14.22 9.08 -4.31
CA ARG A 18 14.30 10.53 -4.01
C ARG A 18 13.41 11.41 -4.93
N SER A 19 12.43 10.83 -5.60
CA SER A 19 11.62 11.37 -6.69
C SER A 19 10.12 11.25 -6.39
N GLY A 20 9.72 11.20 -5.12
CA GLY A 20 8.32 11.38 -4.74
C GLY A 20 7.38 10.18 -4.98
N SER A 21 7.86 8.95 -5.15
CA SER A 21 7.05 7.72 -5.21
C SER A 21 7.67 6.60 -4.36
N VAL A 22 6.88 5.61 -3.94
CA VAL A 22 7.33 4.46 -3.14
C VAL A 22 7.27 3.18 -3.97
N LEU A 23 8.42 2.54 -4.23
CA LEU A 23 8.43 1.22 -4.86
C LEU A 23 8.02 0.16 -3.84
N ILE A 24 7.03 -0.66 -4.21
CA ILE A 24 6.54 -1.77 -3.42
C ILE A 24 6.68 -3.05 -4.22
N GLN A 25 7.17 -4.07 -3.53
CA GLN A 25 7.13 -5.44 -4.01
C GLN A 25 6.69 -6.34 -2.86
N ASP A 26 5.44 -6.80 -2.93
CA ASP A 26 4.88 -7.76 -2.00
C ASP A 26 4.70 -9.10 -2.74
N TYR A 27 5.25 -10.17 -2.17
CA TYR A 27 5.15 -11.53 -2.70
C TYR A 27 4.69 -12.46 -1.58
N GLU A 28 3.69 -13.29 -1.88
CA GLU A 28 3.22 -14.35 -1.00
C GLU A 28 2.95 -15.60 -1.84
N GLU A 29 3.41 -16.75 -1.38
CA GLU A 29 3.25 -18.03 -2.05
C GLU A 29 2.91 -19.10 -1.01
N ASN A 30 1.98 -19.97 -1.37
CA ASN A 30 1.75 -21.24 -0.70
C ASN A 30 1.63 -22.37 -1.74
N THR A 31 1.38 -23.60 -1.28
CA THR A 31 1.32 -24.79 -2.15
C THR A 31 0.25 -24.73 -3.24
N HIS A 32 -0.71 -23.82 -3.15
CA HIS A 32 -1.86 -23.72 -4.04
C HIS A 32 -2.00 -22.35 -4.72
N GLN A 33 -1.38 -21.30 -4.20
CA GLN A 33 -1.62 -19.91 -4.62
C GLN A 33 -0.35 -19.06 -4.56
N LYS A 34 -0.26 -18.13 -5.51
CA LYS A 34 0.77 -17.09 -5.60
C LYS A 34 0.09 -15.73 -5.68
N LEU A 35 0.52 -14.81 -4.84
CA LEU A 35 0.13 -13.41 -4.86
C LEU A 35 1.39 -12.58 -5.11
N LEU A 36 1.38 -11.79 -6.19
CA LEU A 36 2.42 -10.84 -6.51
C LEU A 36 1.80 -9.45 -6.66
N LEU A 37 2.25 -8.51 -5.85
CA LEU A 37 1.98 -7.09 -6.01
C LEU A 37 3.32 -6.40 -6.27
N ARG A 38 3.44 -5.74 -7.41
CA ARG A 38 4.58 -4.89 -7.72
C ARG A 38 4.06 -3.58 -8.23
N ASP A 39 4.38 -2.50 -7.53
CA ASP A 39 3.81 -1.21 -7.84
C ASP A 39 4.76 -0.05 -7.50
N LEU A 40 4.61 1.05 -8.23
CA LEU A 40 5.17 2.34 -7.89
C LEU A 40 4.04 3.14 -7.25
N ASN A 41 3.90 3.05 -5.94
CA ASN A 41 2.81 3.73 -5.25
C ASN A 41 3.03 5.24 -5.28
N PRO A 42 2.04 6.00 -5.76
CA PRO A 42 2.11 7.45 -5.75
C PRO A 42 2.07 7.96 -4.30
N LEU A 43 2.83 9.01 -4.01
CA LEU A 43 2.70 9.75 -2.76
C LEU A 43 1.51 10.72 -2.79
N HIS A 44 1.22 11.28 -3.97
CA HIS A 44 0.19 12.29 -4.18
C HIS A 44 -0.94 11.75 -5.07
N ASP A 45 -2.04 12.49 -5.14
CA ASP A 45 -3.19 12.10 -5.96
C ASP A 45 -2.84 12.02 -7.44
N ILE A 46 -3.08 10.85 -8.05
CA ILE A 46 -2.94 10.62 -9.50
C ILE A 46 -4.29 10.45 -10.19
N ILE A 47 -5.39 10.54 -9.44
CA ILE A 47 -6.76 10.47 -9.94
C ILE A 47 -7.27 11.88 -10.25
N ASN A 48 -7.02 12.85 -9.36
CA ASN A 48 -7.51 14.22 -9.53
C ASN A 48 -6.41 15.27 -9.78
N GLN A 49 -5.12 14.93 -9.66
CA GLN A 49 -4.01 15.84 -9.98
C GLN A 49 -3.17 15.30 -11.15
N ASP A 50 -3.28 15.97 -12.28
CA ASP A 50 -2.59 15.54 -13.51
C ASP A 50 -1.08 15.83 -13.46
N ASP A 51 -0.64 16.94 -12.86
CA ASP A 51 0.77 17.34 -12.87
C ASP A 51 1.71 16.28 -12.28
N TYR A 52 1.31 15.67 -11.16
CA TYR A 52 2.09 14.64 -10.50
C TYR A 52 2.07 13.32 -11.28
N LYS A 53 0.91 12.93 -11.84
CA LYS A 53 0.76 11.77 -12.73
C LYS A 53 1.60 11.94 -14.00
N GLU A 54 1.55 13.09 -14.64
CA GLU A 54 2.30 13.43 -15.85
C GLU A 54 3.81 13.36 -15.59
N LYS A 55 4.26 13.90 -14.44
CA LYS A 55 5.68 13.92 -14.07
C LYS A 55 6.27 12.53 -13.82
N TYR A 56 5.54 11.64 -13.14
CA TYR A 56 6.10 10.37 -12.65
C TYR A 56 5.56 9.12 -13.34
N PHE A 57 4.33 9.17 -13.87
CA PHE A 57 3.64 7.99 -14.38
C PHE A 57 3.54 7.95 -15.91
N LYS A 58 3.51 9.11 -16.60
CA LYS A 58 3.35 9.16 -18.08
C LYS A 58 4.31 8.24 -18.83
N SER A 59 5.59 8.26 -18.47
CA SER A 59 6.63 7.48 -19.14
C SER A 59 6.60 5.98 -18.79
N VAL A 60 5.98 5.60 -17.67
CA VAL A 60 5.92 4.20 -17.19
C VAL A 60 4.60 3.51 -17.52
N ILE A 61 3.56 4.24 -17.93
CA ILE A 61 2.28 3.66 -18.39
C ILE A 61 2.47 2.59 -19.48
N PRO A 62 3.27 2.81 -20.55
CA PRO A 62 3.51 1.77 -21.56
C PRO A 62 4.13 0.50 -20.98
N LEU A 63 5.01 0.64 -19.99
CA LEU A 63 5.61 -0.49 -19.30
C LEU A 63 4.57 -1.24 -18.45
N GLY A 64 3.72 -0.52 -17.72
CA GLY A 64 2.63 -1.09 -16.94
C GLY A 64 1.63 -1.87 -17.80
N LEU A 65 1.33 -1.40 -19.02
CA LEU A 65 0.48 -2.11 -19.98
C LEU A 65 1.13 -3.42 -20.44
N LYS A 66 2.41 -3.36 -20.83
CA LYS A 66 3.16 -4.55 -21.26
C LYS A 66 3.16 -5.64 -20.17
N TYR A 67 3.32 -5.27 -18.90
CA TYR A 67 3.24 -6.25 -17.81
C TYR A 67 1.81 -6.75 -17.59
N ALA A 68 0.80 -5.88 -17.63
CA ALA A 68 -0.60 -6.26 -17.45
C ALA A 68 -1.07 -7.30 -18.49
N GLU A 69 -0.63 -7.16 -19.75
CA GLU A 69 -0.90 -8.12 -20.83
C GLU A 69 -0.28 -9.49 -20.57
N VAL A 70 0.96 -9.52 -20.08
CA VAL A 70 1.73 -10.78 -19.90
C VAL A 70 1.27 -11.55 -18.66
N THR A 71 0.94 -10.87 -17.58
CA THR A 71 0.71 -11.52 -16.29
C THR A 71 -0.78 -11.71 -15.96
N GLY A 72 -1.70 -11.16 -16.76
CA GLY A 72 -3.13 -11.17 -16.45
C GLY A 72 -3.45 -10.59 -15.07
N LEU A 73 -2.59 -9.70 -14.56
CA LEU A 73 -2.66 -9.23 -13.17
C LEU A 73 -3.89 -8.35 -13.00
N ILE A 74 -4.85 -8.86 -12.23
CA ILE A 74 -5.98 -8.09 -11.72
C ILE A 74 -5.43 -7.16 -10.64
N PHE A 75 -5.52 -5.84 -10.88
CA PHE A 75 -5.16 -4.84 -9.88
C PHE A 75 -6.16 -4.86 -8.73
N CYS A 76 -5.70 -5.20 -7.52
CA CYS A 76 -6.54 -5.28 -6.34
C CYS A 76 -6.63 -3.92 -5.61
N GLY A 77 -7.63 -3.12 -5.98
CA GLY A 77 -8.63 -2.58 -5.05
C GLY A 77 -8.31 -1.47 -4.05
N LYS A 78 -7.06 -1.24 -3.59
CA LYS A 78 -6.85 -0.44 -2.36
C LYS A 78 -6.04 0.85 -2.47
N LEU A 79 -5.58 1.23 -3.67
CA LEU A 79 -4.81 2.47 -3.84
C LEU A 79 -5.63 3.73 -3.52
N GLN A 80 -6.95 3.71 -3.76
CA GLN A 80 -7.82 4.86 -3.52
C GLN A 80 -7.81 5.35 -2.07
N GLU A 81 -7.74 4.45 -1.08
CA GLU A 81 -7.82 4.85 0.34
C GLU A 81 -6.54 5.58 0.81
N ILE A 82 -5.40 5.32 0.17
CA ILE A 82 -4.08 5.87 0.53
C ILE A 82 -3.74 7.13 -0.26
N ILE A 83 -4.50 7.44 -1.31
CA ILE A 83 -4.32 8.67 -2.09
C ILE A 83 -4.85 9.86 -1.26
N PHE A 84 -4.08 10.94 -1.19
CA PHE A 84 -4.44 12.16 -0.46
C PHE A 84 -4.89 13.22 -1.47
N HIS A 85 -6.13 13.69 -1.35
CA HIS A 85 -6.78 14.59 -2.31
C HIS A 85 -6.41 16.08 -2.16
N GLY A 86 -5.29 16.42 -1.53
CA GLY A 86 -4.89 17.82 -1.29
C GLY A 86 -3.38 18.05 -1.46
N GLU A 87 -2.96 19.30 -1.35
CA GLU A 87 -1.55 19.66 -1.35
C GLU A 87 -0.95 19.43 0.05
N VAL A 88 -0.23 18.31 0.21
CA VAL A 88 0.65 18.07 1.35
C VAL A 88 2.08 17.97 0.85
N ASP A 89 3.04 18.30 1.70
CA ASP A 89 4.44 18.05 1.36
C ASP A 89 4.73 16.53 1.28
N ASN A 90 5.86 16.19 0.66
CA ASN A 90 6.26 14.79 0.47
C ASN A 90 6.43 14.04 1.80
N LEU A 91 6.80 14.75 2.88
CA LEU A 91 7.06 14.16 4.18
C LEU A 91 5.75 13.70 4.82
N GLU A 92 4.74 14.56 4.83
CA GLU A 92 3.42 14.24 5.33
C GLU A 92 2.72 13.15 4.49
N ALA A 93 2.83 13.21 3.16
CA ALA A 93 2.32 12.17 2.27
C ALA A 93 2.94 10.80 2.57
N GLN A 94 4.27 10.76 2.74
CA GLN A 94 4.98 9.54 3.11
C GLN A 94 4.57 9.05 4.51
N HIS A 95 4.45 9.94 5.48
CA HIS A 95 4.02 9.60 6.83
C HIS A 95 2.59 9.02 6.85
N ARG A 96 1.66 9.57 6.06
CA ARG A 96 0.31 9.03 5.87
C ARG A 96 0.34 7.62 5.28
N TYR A 97 1.13 7.40 4.22
CA TYR A 97 1.30 6.08 3.60
C TYR A 97 1.82 5.03 4.59
N LEU A 98 2.88 5.36 5.33
CA LEU A 98 3.47 4.44 6.30
C LEU A 98 2.51 4.16 7.46
N THR A 99 1.80 5.18 7.94
CA THR A 99 0.77 5.05 8.99
C THR A 99 -0.33 4.07 8.56
N TRP A 100 -0.78 4.16 7.31
CA TRP A 100 -1.75 3.22 6.76
C TRP A 100 -1.24 1.78 6.73
N ARG A 101 -0.05 1.56 6.17
CA ARG A 101 0.55 0.22 6.06
C ARG A 101 0.78 -0.41 7.44
N ALA A 102 1.29 0.36 8.40
CA ALA A 102 1.50 -0.13 9.75
C ALA A 102 0.22 -0.55 10.48
N GLU A 103 -0.95 -0.05 10.07
CA GLU A 103 -2.25 -0.38 10.70
C GLU A 103 -3.07 -1.41 9.90
N LYS A 104 -2.96 -1.41 8.57
CA LYS A 104 -3.84 -2.16 7.66
C LYS A 104 -3.15 -3.17 6.76
N ASP A 105 -1.83 -3.38 6.87
CA ASP A 105 -1.13 -4.41 6.08
C ASP A 105 -1.82 -5.79 6.25
N PRO A 106 -2.21 -6.48 5.17
CA PRO A 106 -2.93 -7.76 5.27
C PRO A 106 -2.17 -8.85 6.04
N ARG A 107 -0.83 -8.77 6.08
CA ARG A 107 0.03 -9.81 6.66
C ARG A 107 0.17 -9.70 8.18
N GLN A 108 -0.38 -8.66 8.81
CA GLN A 108 -0.32 -8.51 10.27
C GLN A 108 -0.88 -9.73 11.00
N GLY A 109 -1.94 -10.34 10.49
CA GLY A 109 -2.53 -11.55 11.09
C GLY A 109 -1.57 -12.74 11.09
N VAL A 110 -0.75 -12.88 10.05
CA VAL A 110 0.29 -13.93 9.96
C VAL A 110 1.42 -13.62 10.93
N LEU A 111 1.93 -12.38 10.93
CA LEU A 111 3.00 -11.97 11.85
C LEU A 111 2.58 -12.17 13.33
N LYS A 112 1.38 -11.75 13.71
CA LYS A 112 0.85 -11.92 15.06
C LYS A 112 0.78 -13.39 15.49
N LYS A 113 0.39 -14.29 14.58
CA LYS A 113 0.37 -15.74 14.85
C LYS A 113 1.78 -16.34 15.00
N LEU A 114 2.77 -15.81 14.28
CA LEU A 114 4.14 -16.34 14.27
C LEU A 114 4.98 -15.85 15.45
N ILE A 115 4.92 -14.55 15.75
CA ILE A 115 5.82 -13.90 16.72
C ILE A 115 5.08 -13.21 17.88
N GLY A 116 3.76 -13.33 17.94
CA GLY A 116 2.93 -12.67 18.95
C GLY A 116 2.67 -11.20 18.64
N ASP A 117 1.66 -10.63 19.31
CA ASP A 117 1.16 -9.28 19.02
C ASP A 117 2.20 -8.18 19.23
N THR A 118 2.95 -8.24 20.34
CA THR A 118 3.92 -7.20 20.71
C THR A 118 5.07 -7.14 19.72
N LEU A 119 5.70 -8.27 19.40
CA LEU A 119 6.81 -8.31 18.45
C LEU A 119 6.35 -8.05 17.02
N ALA A 120 5.16 -8.51 16.63
CA ALA A 120 4.59 -8.17 15.32
C ALA A 120 4.40 -6.65 15.18
N LYS A 121 3.85 -6.00 16.21
CA LYS A 121 3.65 -4.54 16.21
C LYS A 121 4.98 -3.79 16.14
N ASP A 122 5.98 -4.22 16.89
CA ASP A 122 7.31 -3.61 16.85
C ASP A 122 7.98 -3.81 15.49
N LEU A 123 8.01 -5.03 14.95
CA LEU A 123 8.55 -5.32 13.62
C LEU A 123 7.90 -4.46 12.53
N LEU A 124 6.57 -4.30 12.56
CA LEU A 124 5.84 -3.48 11.60
C LEU A 124 6.25 -2.01 11.67
N ARG A 125 6.31 -1.43 12.88
CA ARG A 125 6.49 0.01 13.06
C ARG A 125 7.96 0.45 13.06
N SER A 126 8.82 -0.37 13.64
CA SER A 126 10.23 -0.05 13.86
C SER A 126 11.12 -0.49 12.69
N PHE A 127 10.70 -1.52 11.94
CA PHE A 127 11.50 -2.08 10.83
C PHE A 127 10.79 -1.96 9.47
N LEU A 128 9.66 -2.64 9.25
CA LEU A 128 9.03 -2.72 7.92
C LEU A 128 8.48 -1.38 7.43
N PHE A 129 7.92 -0.59 8.35
CA PHE A 129 7.41 0.74 8.11
C PHE A 129 8.09 1.74 9.05
N ASN A 130 9.42 1.65 9.12
CA ASN A 130 10.23 2.64 9.83
C ASN A 130 9.91 4.06 9.28
N GLY A 131 9.74 5.03 10.17
CA GLY A 131 9.30 6.39 9.82
C GLY A 131 7.91 6.75 10.37
N VAL A 132 7.10 5.77 10.79
CA VAL A 132 5.76 6.05 11.38
C VAL A 132 5.86 6.80 12.71
N ASN A 133 6.95 6.64 13.46
CA ASN A 133 7.11 7.35 14.74
C ASN A 133 7.96 8.63 14.57
N GLU A 134 8.69 8.75 13.46
CA GLU A 134 9.74 9.74 13.25
C GLU A 134 9.36 10.84 12.26
N LEU A 135 8.60 10.53 11.20
CA LEU A 135 8.30 11.47 10.11
C LEU A 135 7.12 12.41 10.43
N GLY A 136 6.31 12.11 11.45
CA GLY A 136 5.17 12.94 11.82
C GLY A 136 4.53 12.57 13.15
N SER A 137 3.61 13.41 13.62
CA SER A 137 2.92 13.24 14.90
C SER A 137 1.47 12.75 14.77
N LYS A 138 0.85 12.96 13.60
CA LYS A 138 -0.53 12.55 13.27
C LYS A 138 -0.71 11.03 13.44
N LYS A 139 -1.81 10.61 14.02
CA LYS A 139 -2.19 9.21 14.23
C LYS A 139 -3.03 8.71 13.05
N PHE A 140 -3.29 7.41 13.02
CA PHE A 140 -4.10 6.77 11.99
C PHE A 140 -5.46 7.47 11.82
N HIS A 141 -6.13 7.78 12.93
CA HIS A 141 -7.44 8.44 12.91
C HIS A 141 -7.41 9.88 12.41
N ASP A 142 -6.27 10.58 12.53
CA ASP A 142 -6.12 11.94 12.02
C ASP A 142 -6.10 11.95 10.48
N TYR A 143 -5.52 10.90 9.88
CA TYR A 143 -5.48 10.73 8.42
C TYR A 143 -6.70 10.02 7.83
N PHE A 144 -7.31 9.11 8.60
CA PHE A 144 -8.37 8.22 8.15
C PHE A 144 -9.56 8.24 9.12
N PRO A 145 -10.19 9.42 9.34
CA PRO A 145 -11.24 9.59 10.37
C PRO A 145 -12.48 8.73 10.12
N HIS A 146 -12.72 8.33 8.88
CA HIS A 146 -13.82 7.43 8.51
C HIS A 146 -13.69 6.04 9.14
N TYR A 147 -12.49 5.63 9.58
CA TYR A 147 -12.26 4.37 10.31
C TYR A 147 -12.58 4.42 11.81
N ASN A 148 -13.02 5.58 12.33
CA ASN A 148 -13.51 5.70 13.69
C ASN A 148 -14.82 4.90 13.84
N GLY A 149 -14.83 3.91 14.75
CA GLY A 149 -16.05 3.25 15.20
C GLY A 149 -16.85 4.12 16.16
N GLU A 150 -18.06 3.67 16.51
CA GLU A 150 -19.04 4.41 17.33
C GLU A 150 -18.56 4.75 18.75
N GLU A 151 -17.51 4.10 19.26
CA GLU A 151 -16.91 4.38 20.59
C GLU A 151 -15.38 4.53 20.56
N GLY A 152 -14.83 5.16 19.51
CA GLY A 152 -13.37 5.39 19.42
C GLY A 152 -12.51 4.13 19.22
N SER A 153 -13.14 2.96 19.05
CA SER A 153 -12.48 1.74 18.61
C SER A 153 -12.31 1.73 17.08
N LEU A 154 -11.19 1.17 16.60
CA LEU A 154 -10.94 1.03 15.16
C LEU A 154 -11.93 0.03 14.56
N ASN A 155 -12.62 0.43 13.48
CA ASN A 155 -13.45 -0.49 12.73
C ASN A 155 -12.59 -1.65 12.18
N LYS A 156 -12.89 -2.87 12.64
CA LYS A 156 -12.18 -4.11 12.26
C LYS A 156 -12.49 -4.59 10.85
N LYS A 157 -13.45 -3.99 10.14
CA LYS A 157 -13.71 -4.31 8.74
C LYS A 157 -12.51 -3.89 7.88
N GLY A 158 -11.99 -4.82 7.08
CA GLY A 158 -10.78 -4.68 6.26
C GLY A 158 -10.93 -3.77 5.03
N GLY A 159 -11.75 -2.73 5.12
CA GLY A 159 -12.12 -1.78 4.08
C GLY A 159 -13.50 -1.21 4.40
N ILE A 160 -13.67 0.12 4.39
CA ILE A 160 -15.00 0.76 4.40
C ILE A 160 -15.57 0.79 2.99
N ILE A 161 -14.67 0.93 2.02
CA ILE A 161 -14.93 0.73 0.60
C ILE A 161 -14.63 -0.76 0.34
N GLY A 162 -15.60 -1.52 -0.17
CA GLY A 162 -15.45 -2.98 -0.39
C GLY A 162 -14.30 -3.33 -1.34
N LYS A 163 -14.12 -4.63 -1.66
CA LYS A 163 -13.27 -5.01 -2.79
C LYS A 163 -13.91 -4.46 -4.07
N SER A 164 -13.45 -3.31 -4.56
CA SER A 164 -14.28 -2.46 -5.43
C SER A 164 -13.98 -2.53 -6.92
N PHE A 165 -13.03 -3.35 -7.36
CA PHE A 165 -12.71 -3.47 -8.78
C PHE A 165 -12.51 -4.93 -9.19
N GLU A 166 -13.48 -5.46 -9.96
CA GLU A 166 -13.37 -6.77 -10.62
C GLU A 166 -12.40 -6.72 -11.80
N ASN A 167 -12.34 -5.56 -12.47
CA ASN A 167 -11.47 -5.29 -13.61
C ASN A 167 -10.47 -4.18 -13.28
N ARG A 168 -9.37 -4.11 -14.04
CA ARG A 168 -8.38 -3.02 -13.92
C ARG A 168 -9.10 -1.66 -14.05
N PRO A 169 -8.98 -0.75 -13.06
CA PRO A 169 -9.70 0.52 -13.08
C PRO A 169 -8.95 1.63 -13.83
N TRP A 170 -8.09 1.28 -14.80
CA TRP A 170 -7.39 2.23 -15.66
C TRP A 170 -7.42 1.77 -17.11
N ASP A 171 -7.60 2.72 -18.03
CA ASP A 171 -7.56 2.46 -19.48
C ASP A 171 -6.12 2.32 -20.02
N ALA A 172 -6.01 2.06 -21.32
CA ALA A 172 -4.73 1.93 -22.03
C ALA A 172 -3.91 3.23 -22.09
N ARG A 173 -4.48 4.38 -21.72
CA ARG A 173 -3.78 5.66 -21.59
C ARG A 173 -3.42 5.98 -20.14
N GLY A 174 -3.78 5.11 -19.20
CA GLY A 174 -3.60 5.33 -17.77
C GLY A 174 -4.65 6.24 -17.15
N GLU A 175 -5.79 6.46 -17.82
CA GLU A 175 -6.91 7.22 -17.27
C GLU A 175 -7.75 6.37 -16.33
N PHE A 176 -8.11 6.94 -15.18
CA PHE A 176 -8.87 6.23 -14.16
C PHE A 176 -10.34 6.03 -14.59
N LEU A 177 -10.81 4.79 -14.53
CA LEU A 177 -12.14 4.35 -14.97
C LEU A 177 -13.10 4.06 -13.81
N GLY A 178 -12.60 4.00 -12.57
CA GLY A 178 -13.39 3.62 -11.39
C GLY A 178 -14.40 4.69 -11.00
N ARG A 179 -15.60 4.60 -11.56
CA ARG A 179 -16.81 5.27 -11.05
C ARG A 179 -17.68 4.27 -10.31
#